data_AF-A0A4Z0QXR7-F1
#
_entry.id   AF-A0A4Z0QXR7-F1
#
_cell.length_a   1.000
_cell.length_b   1.000
_cell.length_c   1.000
_cell.angle_alpha   90.00
_cell.angle_beta   90.00
_cell.angle_gamma   90.00
#
_symmetry.space_group_name_H-M   'P 1'
#
loop_
_entity.id
_entity.type
_entity.pdbx_description
1 polymer ?
#
loop_
_entity_poly.entity_id
_entity_poly.type
_entity_poly.pdbx_seq_one_letter_code
_entity_poly.pdbx_strand_id
1 'polypeptide(L)'
;MNDFIEISKKVNVMALSKGLIARAPNIPIPDRVEFVTADISFFKGLMGDKRPINALEICHIFINIHQRQLENALILGFGQVAKAKKVKDYFSRGKQIIDKQVGVLGSLMEDEDLPKPINFDYLVTDSTESPYSDKLMMFHATIFLAHSISGYGLALANCARTDIIADITRLMAEFGDYVKDGLDLMIENGWLERVPEAANRKELRTTN
;
A
#
# COMPACT_ATOMS: atom_id res chain seq x y z
N MET A 1 7.94 -12.96 -18.44
CA MET A 1 8.22 -12.51 -17.05
C MET A 1 9.65 -12.01 -16.90
N ASN A 2 10.67 -12.72 -17.40
CA ASN A 2 12.07 -12.26 -17.38
C ASN A 2 12.29 -10.93 -18.12
N ASP A 3 11.73 -10.78 -19.33
CA ASP A 3 11.87 -9.54 -20.12
C ASP A 3 11.28 -8.32 -19.39
N PHE A 4 10.14 -8.50 -18.71
CA PHE A 4 9.53 -7.46 -17.89
C PHE A 4 10.44 -7.02 -16.74
N ILE A 5 11.06 -7.97 -16.04
CA ILE A 5 11.99 -7.69 -14.93
C ILE A 5 13.23 -6.95 -15.46
N GLU A 6 13.78 -7.39 -16.60
CA GLU A 6 14.96 -6.77 -17.20
C GLU A 6 14.68 -5.32 -17.65
N ILE A 7 13.57 -5.11 -18.36
CA ILE A 7 13.16 -3.77 -18.81
C ILE A 7 12.90 -2.88 -17.60
N SER A 8 12.17 -3.36 -16.59
CA SER A 8 11.90 -2.58 -15.38
C SER A 8 13.18 -2.18 -14.66
N LYS A 9 14.17 -3.07 -14.57
CA LYS A 9 15.49 -2.76 -14.00
C LYS A 9 16.21 -1.69 -14.80
N LYS A 10 16.24 -1.80 -16.15
CA LYS A 10 16.87 -0.80 -17.03
C LYS A 10 16.21 0.58 -16.88
N VAL A 11 14.87 0.62 -16.86
CA VAL A 11 14.10 1.85 -16.67
C VAL A 11 14.39 2.48 -15.32
N ASN A 12 14.40 1.70 -14.23
CA ASN A 12 14.67 2.21 -12.89
C ASN A 12 16.09 2.76 -12.75
N VAL A 13 17.10 2.07 -13.28
CA VAL A 13 18.49 2.56 -13.27
C VAL A 13 18.61 3.88 -14.03
N MET A 14 17.96 3.99 -15.18
CA MET A 14 17.95 5.21 -15.99
C MET A 14 17.19 6.36 -15.30
N ALA A 15 16.04 6.08 -14.69
CA ALA A 15 15.27 7.07 -13.95
C ALA A 15 16.03 7.58 -12.71
N LEU A 16 16.72 6.68 -11.99
CA LEU A 16 17.60 7.02 -10.87
C LEU A 16 18.79 7.89 -11.30
N SER A 17 19.42 7.57 -12.43
CA SER A 17 20.56 8.36 -12.93
C SER A 17 20.15 9.76 -13.40
N LYS A 18 18.91 9.91 -13.87
CA LYS A 18 18.31 11.20 -14.23
C LYS A 18 17.63 11.95 -13.08
N GLY A 19 17.61 11.38 -11.87
CA GLY A 19 16.93 11.99 -10.72
C GLY A 19 15.40 12.05 -10.85
N LEU A 20 14.81 11.21 -11.70
CA LEU A 20 13.36 11.16 -11.94
C LEU A 20 12.61 10.35 -10.87
N ILE A 21 13.31 9.49 -10.13
CA ILE A 21 12.75 8.76 -8.99
C ILE A 21 13.62 8.96 -7.74
N ALA A 22 12.95 9.03 -6.59
CA ALA A 22 13.60 9.23 -5.31
C ALA A 22 14.50 8.05 -4.96
N ARG A 23 15.66 8.34 -4.38
CA ARG A 23 16.53 7.31 -3.82
C ARG A 23 15.96 6.83 -2.49
N ALA A 24 16.03 5.52 -2.25
CA ALA A 24 15.79 4.99 -0.92
C ALA A 24 16.77 5.60 0.08
N PRO A 25 16.39 5.72 1.37
CA PRO A 25 17.29 6.19 2.41
C PRO A 25 18.56 5.34 2.45
N ASN A 26 19.69 6.00 2.72
CA ASN A 26 20.96 5.34 2.96
C ASN A 26 21.21 5.25 4.46
N ILE A 27 21.64 4.08 4.92
CA ILE A 27 22.11 3.88 6.28
C ILE A 27 23.59 3.47 6.26
N PRO A 28 24.37 3.78 7.31
CA PRO A 28 25.76 3.36 7.41
C PRO A 28 25.93 1.86 7.22
N ILE A 29 26.94 1.46 6.45
CA ILE A 29 27.29 0.05 6.27
C ILE A 29 28.09 -0.39 7.50
N PRO A 30 27.71 -1.48 8.20
CA PRO A 30 28.47 -1.97 9.35
C PRO A 30 29.87 -2.46 8.94
N ASP A 31 30.89 -2.17 9.76
CA ASP A 31 32.27 -2.62 9.53
C ASP A 31 32.49 -4.11 9.86
N ARG A 32 31.56 -4.74 10.59
CA ARG A 32 31.65 -6.13 11.03
C ARG A 32 30.25 -6.75 11.22
N VAL A 33 30.21 -8.07 11.25
CA VAL A 33 29.01 -8.84 11.58
C VAL A 33 28.82 -8.86 13.10
N GLU A 34 27.61 -8.57 13.56
CA GLU A 34 27.21 -8.66 14.96
C GLU A 34 26.06 -9.66 15.11
N PHE A 35 26.08 -10.44 16.19
CA PHE A 35 25.05 -11.43 16.49
C PHE A 35 24.20 -10.95 17.67
N VAL A 36 22.88 -11.09 17.55
CA VAL A 36 21.96 -10.85 18.65
C VAL A 36 22.19 -11.96 19.69
N THR A 37 22.84 -11.65 20.81
CA THR A 37 23.08 -12.60 21.90
C THR A 37 22.09 -12.38 23.04
N ALA A 38 21.30 -13.41 23.35
CA ALA A 38 20.51 -13.59 24.57
C ALA A 38 19.38 -12.57 24.89
N ASP A 39 19.30 -11.42 24.22
CA ASP A 39 18.31 -10.39 24.57
C ASP A 39 17.06 -10.43 23.68
N ILE A 40 15.98 -11.00 24.22
CA ILE A 40 14.64 -11.01 23.60
C ILE A 40 14.06 -9.58 23.52
N SER A 41 14.61 -8.62 24.28
CA SER A 41 14.24 -7.20 24.19
C SER A 41 14.46 -6.62 22.79
N PHE A 42 15.30 -7.25 21.96
CA PHE A 42 15.58 -6.85 20.58
C PHE A 42 14.32 -6.72 19.70
N PHE A 43 13.24 -7.42 20.02
CA PHE A 43 11.97 -7.36 19.29
C PHE A 43 10.90 -6.48 19.96
N LYS A 44 11.20 -5.90 21.13
CA LYS A 44 10.27 -4.97 21.81
C LYS A 44 10.06 -3.70 20.98
N GLY A 45 8.96 -3.03 21.25
CA GLY A 45 8.56 -1.80 20.54
C GLY A 45 7.33 -1.12 21.15
N LEU A 46 6.47 -1.86 21.86
CA LEU A 46 5.27 -1.30 22.49
C LEU A 46 5.53 -0.63 23.84
N MET A 47 6.52 -1.11 24.60
CA MET A 47 6.92 -0.58 25.91
C MET A 47 8.41 -0.80 26.14
N GLY A 48 9.07 0.15 26.82
CA GLY A 48 10.50 0.13 27.09
C GLY A 48 11.35 0.65 25.94
N ASP A 49 12.67 0.48 26.05
CA ASP A 49 13.62 0.93 25.04
C ASP A 49 13.43 0.19 23.73
N LYS A 50 13.50 0.94 22.63
CA LYS A 50 13.40 0.42 21.26
C LYS A 50 14.79 0.42 20.63
N ARG A 51 15.15 -0.67 19.96
CA ARG A 51 16.28 -0.64 19.04
C ARG A 51 15.94 0.21 17.79
N PRO A 52 16.95 0.77 17.11
CA PRO A 52 16.77 1.33 15.78
C PRO A 52 16.11 0.34 14.81
N ILE A 53 15.31 0.84 13.87
CA ILE A 53 14.79 0.02 12.78
C ILE A 53 15.93 -0.51 11.90
N ASN A 54 15.81 -1.77 11.48
CA ASN A 54 16.85 -2.39 10.66
C ASN A 54 16.62 -2.13 9.15
N ALA A 55 17.62 -2.45 8.33
CA ALA A 55 17.57 -2.25 6.88
C ALA A 55 16.34 -2.90 6.20
N LEU A 56 15.91 -4.06 6.68
CA LEU A 56 14.78 -4.80 6.13
C LEU A 56 13.46 -4.12 6.48
N GLU A 57 13.31 -3.67 7.73
CA GLU A 57 12.16 -2.89 8.19
C GLU A 57 12.06 -1.55 7.44
N ILE A 58 13.17 -0.82 7.31
CA ILE A 58 13.25 0.42 6.53
C ILE A 58 12.77 0.18 5.09
N CYS A 59 13.25 -0.89 4.45
CA CYS A 59 12.87 -1.25 3.09
C CYS A 59 11.35 -1.44 2.95
N HIS A 60 10.75 -2.24 3.84
CA HIS A 60 9.32 -2.52 3.77
C HIS A 60 8.45 -1.32 4.16
N ILE A 61 8.88 -0.49 5.10
CA ILE A 61 8.21 0.77 5.45
C ILE A 61 8.25 1.73 4.25
N PHE A 62 9.42 1.93 3.65
CA PHE A 62 9.60 2.81 2.50
C PHE A 62 8.75 2.38 1.31
N ILE A 63 8.76 1.08 0.96
CA ILE A 63 7.97 0.54 -0.15
C ILE A 63 6.47 0.73 0.12
N ASN A 64 6.01 0.48 1.33
CA ASN A 64 4.60 0.68 1.66
C ASN A 64 4.20 2.16 1.59
N ILE A 65 5.00 3.09 2.12
CA ILE A 65 4.72 4.53 1.96
C ILE A 65 4.69 4.91 0.48
N HIS A 66 5.68 4.50 -0.30
CA HIS A 66 5.75 4.80 -1.73
C HIS A 66 4.50 4.28 -2.47
N GLN A 67 4.04 3.08 -2.12
CA GLN A 67 2.84 2.50 -2.71
C GLN A 67 1.56 3.25 -2.29
N ARG A 68 1.43 3.63 -1.02
CA ARG A 68 0.33 4.49 -0.53
C ARG A 68 0.29 5.81 -1.30
N GLN A 69 1.44 6.44 -1.55
CA GLN A 69 1.50 7.69 -2.31
C GLN A 69 1.04 7.52 -3.77
N LEU A 70 1.34 6.38 -4.39
CA LEU A 70 0.88 6.08 -5.75
C LEU A 70 -0.64 5.89 -5.79
N GLU A 71 -1.19 5.19 -4.79
CA GLU A 71 -2.63 5.02 -4.61
C GLU A 71 -3.34 6.35 -4.37
N ASN A 72 -2.73 7.24 -3.58
CA ASN A 72 -3.24 8.58 -3.32
C ASN A 72 -3.44 9.37 -4.61
N ALA A 73 -2.44 9.39 -5.48
CA ALA A 73 -2.51 10.09 -6.76
C ALA A 73 -3.61 9.49 -7.67
N LEU A 74 -3.74 8.17 -7.69
CA LEU A 74 -4.79 7.49 -8.47
C LEU A 74 -6.19 7.90 -8.01
N ILE A 75 -6.47 7.78 -6.70
CA ILE A 75 -7.80 8.07 -6.17
C ILE A 75 -8.08 9.57 -6.13
N LEU A 76 -7.06 10.42 -6.00
CA LEU A 76 -7.21 11.86 -6.15
C LEU A 76 -7.68 12.21 -7.56
N GLY A 77 -7.02 11.66 -8.59
CA GLY A 77 -7.41 11.85 -9.98
C GLY A 77 -8.81 11.30 -10.29
N PHE A 78 -9.12 10.08 -9.86
CA PHE A 78 -10.45 9.50 -10.07
C PHE A 78 -11.55 10.21 -9.27
N GLY A 79 -11.24 10.66 -8.05
CA GLY A 79 -12.15 11.47 -7.24
C GLY A 79 -12.49 12.81 -7.87
N GLN A 80 -11.52 13.44 -8.54
CA GLN A 80 -11.71 14.69 -9.27
C GLN A 80 -12.75 14.55 -10.41
N VAL A 81 -12.69 13.45 -11.17
CA VAL A 81 -13.47 13.29 -12.40
C VAL A 81 -14.72 12.39 -12.27
N ALA A 82 -14.88 11.67 -11.15
CA ALA A 82 -16.02 10.79 -10.92
C ALA A 82 -17.37 11.52 -11.02
N LYS A 83 -18.37 10.89 -11.62
CA LYS A 83 -19.68 11.52 -11.85
C LYS A 83 -20.63 11.29 -10.68
N ALA A 84 -20.74 10.06 -10.20
CA ALA A 84 -21.60 9.69 -9.09
C ALA A 84 -21.04 10.21 -7.76
N LYS A 85 -21.89 10.85 -6.96
CA LYS A 85 -21.51 11.37 -5.64
C LYS A 85 -20.93 10.29 -4.72
N LYS A 86 -21.54 9.10 -4.68
CA LYS A 86 -21.05 7.97 -3.87
C LYS A 86 -19.61 7.56 -4.25
N VAL A 87 -19.27 7.62 -5.53
CA VAL A 87 -17.93 7.28 -6.05
C VAL A 87 -16.92 8.37 -5.68
N LYS A 88 -17.31 9.64 -5.80
CA LYS A 88 -16.49 10.78 -5.32
C LYS A 88 -16.21 10.70 -3.83
N ASP A 89 -17.25 10.43 -3.03
CA ASP A 89 -17.14 10.31 -1.57
C ASP A 89 -16.23 9.12 -1.20
N TYR A 90 -16.36 8.00 -1.92
CA TYR A 90 -15.49 6.83 -1.74
C TYR A 90 -14.00 7.18 -1.93
N PHE A 91 -13.65 7.80 -3.06
CA PHE A 91 -12.27 8.19 -3.34
C PHE A 91 -11.74 9.26 -2.37
N SER A 92 -12.58 10.23 -1.99
CA SER A 92 -12.20 11.27 -1.02
C SER A 92 -11.89 10.68 0.36
N ARG A 93 -12.68 9.69 0.81
CA ARG A 93 -12.42 8.96 2.05
C ARG A 93 -11.13 8.13 1.94
N GLY A 94 -10.90 7.48 0.80
CA GLY A 94 -9.67 6.74 0.54
C GLY A 94 -8.42 7.59 0.71
N LYS A 95 -8.45 8.83 0.21
CA LYS A 95 -7.34 9.78 0.35
C LYS A 95 -7.03 10.06 1.82
N GLN A 96 -8.05 10.32 2.63
CA GLN A 96 -7.87 10.56 4.07
C GLN A 96 -7.26 9.34 4.79
N ILE A 97 -7.73 8.14 4.45
CA ILE A 97 -7.17 6.90 5.01
C ILE A 97 -5.69 6.78 4.61
N ILE A 98 -5.37 6.90 3.33
CA ILE A 98 -4.01 6.79 2.80
C ILE A 98 -3.08 7.85 3.42
N ASP A 99 -3.51 9.11 3.50
CA ASP A 99 -2.74 10.19 4.12
C ASP A 99 -2.41 9.87 5.59
N LYS A 100 -3.37 9.30 6.34
CA LYS A 100 -3.14 8.82 7.71
C LYS A 100 -2.14 7.65 7.74
N GLN A 101 -2.25 6.68 6.84
CA GLN A 101 -1.32 5.54 6.80
C GLN A 101 0.11 5.99 6.47
N VAL A 102 0.26 6.93 5.52
CA VAL A 102 1.54 7.58 5.21
C VAL A 102 2.10 8.31 6.43
N GLY A 103 1.26 8.99 7.20
CA GLY A 103 1.68 9.67 8.43
C GLY A 103 2.24 8.70 9.48
N VAL A 104 1.53 7.60 9.74
CA VAL A 104 1.97 6.57 10.71
C VAL A 104 3.29 5.95 10.28
N LEU A 105 3.37 5.45 9.04
CA LEU A 105 4.60 4.83 8.53
C LEU A 105 5.75 5.83 8.40
N GLY A 106 5.44 7.07 8.01
CA GLY A 106 6.40 8.15 7.89
C GLY A 106 7.03 8.51 9.24
N SER A 107 6.25 8.52 10.32
CA SER A 107 6.79 8.77 11.67
C SER A 107 7.85 7.76 12.09
N LEU A 108 7.70 6.48 11.71
CA LEU A 108 8.72 5.45 11.98
C LEU A 108 10.06 5.74 11.28
N MET A 109 10.04 6.41 10.13
CA MET A 109 11.24 6.83 9.42
C MET A 109 11.81 8.13 10.03
N GLU A 110 10.94 9.08 10.34
CA GLU A 110 11.31 10.37 10.91
C GLU A 110 11.94 10.21 12.31
N ASP A 111 11.47 9.26 13.12
CA ASP A 111 12.04 8.90 14.43
C ASP A 111 13.51 8.42 14.35
N GLU A 112 13.97 8.04 13.16
CA GLU A 112 15.31 7.49 12.90
C GLU A 112 16.13 8.43 11.99
N ASP A 113 15.69 9.70 11.90
CA ASP A 113 16.26 10.74 11.05
C ASP A 113 16.31 10.39 9.55
N LEU A 114 15.39 9.52 9.08
CA LEU A 114 15.30 9.09 7.69
C LEU A 114 14.22 9.83 6.90
N PRO A 115 14.48 10.19 5.63
CA PRO A 115 13.48 10.84 4.79
C PRO A 115 12.38 9.86 4.36
N LYS A 116 11.13 10.30 4.42
CA LYS A 116 10.00 9.60 3.79
C LYS A 116 9.98 9.77 2.26
N PRO A 117 9.44 8.81 1.50
CA PRO A 117 9.17 8.98 0.07
C PRO A 117 8.34 10.23 -0.24
N ILE A 118 8.64 10.89 -1.36
CA ILE A 118 7.84 11.99 -1.91
C ILE A 118 6.45 11.49 -2.35
N ASN A 119 5.44 12.36 -2.28
CA ASN A 119 4.11 12.07 -2.81
C ASN A 119 4.06 12.18 -4.34
N PHE A 120 2.97 11.72 -4.96
CA PHE A 120 2.76 11.82 -6.40
C PHE A 120 1.57 12.71 -6.78
N ASP A 121 0.91 13.33 -5.79
CA ASP A 121 -0.27 14.19 -5.97
C ASP A 121 0.00 15.33 -6.97
N TYR A 122 1.24 15.85 -7.03
CA TYR A 122 1.64 16.90 -7.97
C TYR A 122 1.62 16.50 -9.45
N LEU A 123 1.53 15.19 -9.75
CA LEU A 123 1.39 14.66 -11.12
C LEU A 123 -0.08 14.62 -11.58
N VAL A 124 -1.04 14.79 -10.66
CA VAL A 124 -2.46 14.85 -11.00
C VAL A 124 -2.76 16.22 -11.63
N THR A 125 -3.26 16.20 -12.86
CA THR A 125 -3.61 17.43 -13.61
C THR A 125 -4.93 18.04 -13.14
N ASP A 126 -5.23 19.26 -13.57
CA ASP A 126 -6.48 19.99 -13.30
C ASP A 126 -7.66 19.56 -14.20
N SER A 127 -7.51 18.52 -15.02
CA SER A 127 -8.56 18.03 -15.92
C SER A 127 -9.80 17.56 -15.17
N THR A 128 -10.94 18.18 -15.42
CA THR A 128 -12.25 17.73 -14.91
C THR A 128 -12.95 16.74 -15.83
N GLU A 129 -12.40 16.52 -17.02
CA GLU A 129 -12.94 15.56 -17.99
C GLU A 129 -12.49 14.15 -17.64
N SER A 130 -13.46 13.26 -17.41
CA SER A 130 -13.17 11.87 -17.07
C SER A 130 -12.75 11.07 -18.31
N PRO A 131 -11.59 10.40 -18.30
CA PRO A 131 -11.21 9.49 -19.38
C PRO A 131 -12.00 8.18 -19.35
N TYR A 132 -12.66 7.85 -18.22
CA TYR A 132 -13.32 6.57 -17.97
C TYR A 132 -14.70 6.73 -17.34
N SER A 133 -15.51 5.67 -17.38
CA SER A 133 -16.76 5.61 -16.62
C SER A 133 -16.51 5.33 -15.14
N ASP A 134 -17.45 5.70 -14.27
CA ASP A 134 -17.38 5.38 -12.84
C ASP A 134 -17.21 3.87 -12.59
N LYS A 135 -17.87 3.02 -13.40
CA LYS A 135 -17.70 1.56 -13.37
C LYS A 135 -16.23 1.16 -13.58
N LEU A 136 -15.60 1.70 -14.62
CA LEU A 136 -14.22 1.33 -14.97
C LEU A 136 -13.21 1.89 -13.96
N MET A 137 -13.42 3.12 -13.47
CA MET A 137 -12.61 3.70 -12.41
C MET A 137 -12.70 2.90 -11.11
N MET A 138 -13.92 2.54 -10.68
CA MET A 138 -14.12 1.72 -9.49
C MET A 138 -13.50 0.34 -9.62
N PHE A 139 -13.61 -0.31 -10.77
CA PHE A 139 -12.99 -1.60 -11.02
C PHE A 139 -11.47 -1.52 -10.90
N HIS A 140 -10.83 -0.57 -11.62
CA HIS A 140 -9.38 -0.41 -11.57
C HIS A 140 -8.87 -0.05 -10.18
N ALA A 141 -9.51 0.93 -9.52
CA ALA A 141 -9.09 1.35 -8.19
C ALA A 141 -9.28 0.22 -7.18
N THR A 142 -10.46 -0.40 -7.10
CA THR A 142 -10.74 -1.41 -6.07
C THR A 142 -9.83 -2.62 -6.22
N ILE A 143 -9.54 -3.08 -7.44
CA ILE A 143 -8.61 -4.21 -7.66
C ILE A 143 -7.18 -3.82 -7.32
N PHE A 144 -6.73 -2.63 -7.72
CA PHE A 144 -5.39 -2.15 -7.39
C PHE A 144 -5.19 -2.02 -5.88
N LEU A 145 -6.17 -1.41 -5.19
CA LEU A 145 -6.19 -1.26 -3.74
C LEU A 145 -6.26 -2.65 -3.06
N ALA A 146 -7.06 -3.59 -3.55
CA ALA A 146 -7.10 -4.95 -3.01
C ALA A 146 -5.74 -5.66 -3.15
N HIS A 147 -5.10 -5.57 -4.31
CA HIS A 147 -3.78 -6.16 -4.53
C HIS A 147 -2.73 -5.54 -3.59
N SER A 148 -2.87 -4.26 -3.28
CA SER A 148 -1.90 -3.53 -2.46
C SER A 148 -1.76 -4.04 -1.03
N ILE A 149 -2.78 -4.73 -0.51
CA ILE A 149 -2.79 -5.38 0.81
C ILE A 149 -1.63 -6.39 0.91
N SER A 150 -1.22 -7.00 -0.21
CA SER A 150 -0.06 -7.89 -0.25
C SER A 150 1.24 -7.23 0.22
N GLY A 151 1.39 -5.90 0.02
CA GLY A 151 2.53 -5.13 0.50
C GLY A 151 2.64 -5.12 2.03
N TYR A 152 1.50 -5.04 2.72
CA TYR A 152 1.45 -5.18 4.18
C TYR A 152 1.72 -6.62 4.61
N GLY A 153 1.19 -7.61 3.90
CA GLY A 153 1.48 -9.02 4.17
C GLY A 153 2.98 -9.33 4.07
N LEU A 154 3.66 -8.81 3.05
CA LEU A 154 5.11 -8.93 2.91
C LEU A 154 5.86 -8.20 4.03
N ALA A 155 5.40 -7.01 4.44
CA ALA A 155 6.02 -6.28 5.54
C ALA A 155 5.88 -7.04 6.88
N LEU A 156 4.72 -7.63 7.17
CA LEU A 156 4.51 -8.47 8.35
C LEU A 156 5.45 -9.68 8.38
N ALA A 157 5.75 -10.28 7.23
CA ALA A 157 6.65 -11.42 7.14
C ALA A 157 8.13 -11.06 7.36
N ASN A 158 8.50 -9.79 7.23
CA ASN A 158 9.90 -9.33 7.21
C ASN A 158 10.24 -8.33 8.32
N CYS A 159 9.25 -7.79 9.02
CA CYS A 159 9.45 -6.91 10.18
C CYS A 159 9.31 -7.69 11.47
N ALA A 160 10.12 -7.35 12.47
CA ALA A 160 10.14 -8.10 13.74
C ALA A 160 9.91 -7.20 14.97
N ARG A 161 10.10 -5.87 14.85
CA ARG A 161 9.80 -4.93 15.94
C ARG A 161 8.29 -4.88 16.20
N THR A 162 7.88 -5.08 17.45
CA THR A 162 6.46 -5.32 17.78
C THR A 162 5.56 -4.11 17.50
N ASP A 163 6.05 -2.89 17.66
CA ASP A 163 5.30 -1.67 17.32
C ASP A 163 5.02 -1.57 15.82
N ILE A 164 6.03 -1.86 14.99
CA ILE A 164 5.90 -1.88 13.53
C ILE A 164 4.87 -2.93 13.09
N ILE A 165 4.92 -4.14 13.67
CA ILE A 165 3.94 -5.20 13.39
C ILE A 165 2.53 -4.76 13.77
N ALA A 166 2.36 -4.13 14.93
CA ALA A 166 1.08 -3.65 15.40
C ALA A 166 0.49 -2.57 14.49
N ASP A 167 1.31 -1.59 14.09
CA ASP A 167 0.90 -0.55 13.15
C ASP A 167 0.53 -1.13 11.79
N ILE A 168 1.37 -1.98 11.20
CA ILE A 168 1.08 -2.61 9.91
C ILE A 168 -0.22 -3.42 9.97
N THR A 169 -0.43 -4.22 11.02
CA THR A 169 -1.65 -5.03 11.18
C THR A 169 -2.89 -4.16 11.25
N ARG A 170 -2.84 -3.09 12.04
CA ARG A 170 -3.96 -2.14 12.19
C ARG A 170 -4.25 -1.41 10.88
N LEU A 171 -3.22 -0.93 10.18
CA LEU A 171 -3.36 -0.24 8.89
C LEU A 171 -3.89 -1.18 7.81
N MET A 172 -3.42 -2.43 7.79
CA MET A 172 -3.91 -3.46 6.88
C MET A 172 -5.40 -3.75 7.09
N ALA A 173 -5.86 -3.86 8.34
CA ALA A 173 -7.26 -4.09 8.65
C ALA A 173 -8.15 -2.91 8.21
N GLU A 174 -7.78 -1.68 8.57
CA GLU A 174 -8.48 -0.44 8.15
C GLU A 174 -8.58 -0.34 6.62
N PHE A 175 -7.51 -0.71 5.92
CA PHE A 175 -7.48 -0.68 4.47
C PHE A 175 -8.31 -1.81 3.83
N GLY A 176 -8.33 -2.99 4.44
CA GLY A 176 -9.17 -4.11 4.02
C GLY A 176 -10.66 -3.76 4.07
N ASP A 177 -11.10 -3.09 5.14
CA ASP A 177 -12.48 -2.58 5.26
C ASP A 177 -12.79 -1.55 4.17
N TYR A 178 -11.86 -0.62 3.89
CA TYR A 178 -12.01 0.34 2.79
C TYR A 178 -12.14 -0.32 1.41
N VAL A 179 -11.36 -1.38 1.15
CA VAL A 179 -11.45 -2.16 -0.09
C VAL A 179 -12.80 -2.88 -0.19
N LYS A 180 -13.26 -3.49 0.90
CA LYS A 180 -14.57 -4.14 0.97
C LYS A 180 -15.69 -3.17 0.62
N ASP A 181 -15.67 -1.95 1.16
CA ASP A 181 -16.68 -0.94 0.84
C ASP A 181 -16.69 -0.56 -0.64
N GLY A 182 -15.53 -0.61 -1.31
CA GLY A 182 -15.43 -0.43 -2.76
C GLY A 182 -16.14 -1.55 -3.52
N LEU A 183 -15.96 -2.80 -3.10
CA LEU A 183 -16.66 -3.96 -3.65
C LEU A 183 -18.17 -3.87 -3.41
N ASP A 184 -18.60 -3.48 -2.21
CA ASP A 184 -20.01 -3.29 -1.88
C ASP A 184 -20.64 -2.21 -2.78
N LEU A 185 -19.95 -1.08 -2.98
CA LEU A 185 -20.40 -0.04 -3.91
C LEU A 185 -20.50 -0.55 -5.35
N MET A 186 -19.59 -1.41 -5.79
CA MET A 186 -19.67 -2.05 -7.10
C MET A 186 -20.85 -3.03 -7.20
N ILE A 187 -21.15 -3.78 -6.13
CA ILE A 187 -22.33 -4.66 -6.07
C ILE A 187 -23.62 -3.85 -6.16
N GLU A 188 -23.74 -2.77 -5.36
CA GLU A 188 -24.90 -1.88 -5.36
C GLU A 188 -25.24 -1.32 -6.75
N ASN A 189 -24.22 -1.11 -7.59
CA ASN A 189 -24.38 -0.57 -8.94
C ASN A 189 -24.38 -1.64 -10.05
N GLY A 190 -24.32 -2.94 -9.70
CA GLY A 190 -24.26 -4.02 -10.69
C GLY A 190 -22.98 -4.01 -11.52
N TRP A 191 -21.88 -3.53 -10.96
CA TRP A 191 -20.58 -3.37 -11.62
C TRP A 191 -19.60 -4.51 -11.35
N LEU A 192 -19.83 -5.29 -10.30
CA LEU A 192 -18.96 -6.40 -9.92
C LEU A 192 -19.36 -7.71 -10.62
N GLU A 193 -18.44 -8.29 -11.36
CA GLU A 193 -18.63 -9.59 -12.01
C GLU A 193 -18.42 -10.73 -11.01
N ARG A 194 -19.23 -11.77 -11.12
CA ARG A 194 -19.09 -12.99 -10.33
C ARG A 194 -17.96 -13.84 -10.92
N VAL A 195 -16.90 -14.05 -10.15
CA VAL A 195 -15.84 -15.00 -10.53
C VAL A 195 -16.43 -16.43 -10.50
N PRO A 196 -16.05 -17.32 -11.44
CA PRO A 196 -16.51 -18.70 -11.42
C PRO A 196 -16.25 -19.38 -10.07
N GLU A 197 -17.30 -19.97 -9.50
CA GLU A 197 -17.25 -20.63 -8.20
C GLU A 197 -17.14 -22.15 -8.34
N ALA A 198 -16.58 -22.81 -7.33
CA ALA A 198 -16.67 -24.25 -7.22
C ALA A 198 -18.13 -24.69 -7.03
N ALA A 199 -18.51 -25.85 -7.58
CA ALA A 199 -19.85 -26.40 -7.43
C ALA A 199 -20.21 -26.60 -5.95
N ASN A 200 -21.38 -26.11 -5.54
CA ASN A 200 -21.89 -26.29 -4.18
C ASN A 200 -22.36 -27.74 -3.96
N ARG A 201 -21.45 -28.61 -3.52
CA ARG A 201 -21.72 -30.03 -3.31
C ARG A 201 -22.76 -30.31 -2.22
N LYS A 202 -23.00 -29.37 -1.30
CA LYS A 202 -24.05 -29.50 -0.27
C LYS A 202 -25.42 -29.28 -0.88
N GLU A 203 -25.58 -28.22 -1.66
CA GLU A 203 -26.81 -27.89 -2.37
C GLU A 203 -27.20 -28.98 -3.38
N LEU A 204 -26.24 -29.48 -4.16
CA LEU A 204 -26.47 -30.56 -5.13
C LEU A 204 -26.95 -31.89 -4.53
N ARG A 205 -26.78 -32.11 -3.22
CA ARG A 205 -27.29 -33.30 -2.51
C ARG A 205 -28.71 -33.12 -1.99
N THR A 206 -29.21 -31.88 -1.99
CA THR A 206 -30.53 -31.52 -1.47
C THR A 206 -31.51 -31.10 -2.57
N THR A 207 -31.02 -30.83 -3.78
CA THR A 207 -31.84 -30.60 -4.97
C THR A 207 -32.27 -31.96 -5.53
N ASN A 208 -33.55 -32.31 -5.35
CA ASN A 208 -34.19 -33.50 -5.93
C ASN A 208 -34.35 -33.38 -7.45
#